data_AF-A0A8R1EF36-F1
#
_entry.id   AF-A0A8R1EF36-F1
#
_cell.length_a   1.000
_cell.length_b   1.000
_cell.length_c   1.000
_cell.angle_alpha   90.00
_cell.angle_beta   90.00
_cell.angle_gamma   90.00
#
_symmetry.space_group_name_H-M   'P 1'
#
loop_
_entity.id
_entity.type
_entity.pdbx_description
1 polymer ?
#
loop_
_entity_poly.entity_id
_entity_poly.type
_entity_poly.pdbx_seq_one_letter_code
_entity_poly.pdbx_strand_id
1 'polypeptide(L)'
;MNEQLRTERHAHPTAPIKSPTMAGGLFAIAKEWFNELGTYDLDMEVWGGENLEMSFRVWQCGGSLEILPCSRVGHVFRKKHPYTFPGGSGNVFQKNTRRAAEVWMDEYKGIYLKNVPSARFVNYGEIPKKSNGRSFQMKFGNLCLDSMARKENEQPGMFTCHGTGGNQLRTDTMVIEKNGWLSQGGMCLTLNQLKDASGDWLLLGSNCQVDNGAQRWVFEKLATFD
;
A
#
# COMPACT_ATOMS: atom_id res chain seq x y z
N MET A 1 -20.07 11.02 -10.30
CA MET A 1 -18.70 11.00 -10.85
C MET A 1 -18.31 12.45 -11.09
N ASN A 2 -17.18 12.91 -10.55
CA ASN A 2 -16.79 14.33 -10.60
C ASN A 2 -16.60 14.77 -12.07
N GLU A 3 -17.30 15.82 -12.48
CA GLU A 3 -17.31 16.34 -13.86
C GLU A 3 -15.91 16.77 -14.32
N GLN A 4 -15.11 17.26 -13.37
CA GLN A 4 -13.71 17.64 -13.60
C GLN A 4 -12.84 16.44 -14.00
N LEU A 5 -12.97 15.29 -13.29
CA LEU A 5 -12.23 14.06 -13.62
C LEU A 5 -12.59 13.53 -15.01
N ARG A 6 -13.83 13.72 -15.43
CA ARG A 6 -14.30 13.29 -16.76
C ARG A 6 -13.67 14.15 -17.86
N THR A 7 -13.62 15.46 -17.66
CA THR A 7 -13.01 16.41 -18.59
C THR A 7 -11.50 16.18 -18.71
N GLU A 8 -10.80 16.01 -17.59
CA GLU A 8 -9.37 15.65 -17.57
C GLU A 8 -9.09 14.33 -18.29
N ARG A 9 -9.95 13.32 -18.11
CA ARG A 9 -9.82 12.04 -18.81
C ARG A 9 -10.00 12.18 -20.31
N HIS A 10 -10.99 12.98 -20.75
CA HIS A 10 -11.21 13.24 -22.16
C HIS A 10 -10.05 14.02 -22.81
N ALA A 11 -9.39 14.90 -22.06
CA ALA A 11 -8.21 15.62 -22.54
C ALA A 11 -7.00 14.68 -22.79
N HIS A 12 -6.90 13.58 -22.05
CA HIS A 12 -5.78 12.63 -22.15
C HIS A 12 -6.25 11.18 -22.29
N PRO A 13 -6.93 10.77 -23.38
CA PRO A 13 -7.60 9.47 -23.46
C PRO A 13 -6.67 8.24 -23.33
N THR A 14 -5.36 8.42 -23.54
CA THR A 14 -4.34 7.36 -23.51
C THR A 14 -3.51 7.30 -22.25
N ALA A 15 -3.60 8.28 -21.34
CA ALA A 15 -2.83 8.26 -20.10
C ALA A 15 -3.27 7.10 -19.18
N PRO A 16 -2.36 6.57 -18.34
CA PRO A 16 -2.66 5.47 -17.43
C PRO A 16 -3.86 5.75 -16.52
N ILE A 17 -4.63 4.70 -16.23
CA ILE A 17 -5.82 4.78 -15.37
C ILE A 17 -5.57 3.95 -14.12
N LYS A 18 -5.48 4.61 -12.97
CA LYS A 18 -5.37 3.91 -11.67
C LYS A 18 -6.61 3.06 -11.44
N SER A 19 -6.41 1.79 -11.10
CA SER A 19 -7.48 0.84 -10.84
C SER A 19 -7.37 0.30 -9.41
N PRO A 20 -8.46 0.24 -8.62
CA PRO A 20 -8.41 -0.33 -7.28
C PRO A 20 -8.09 -1.83 -7.30
N THR A 21 -8.46 -2.52 -8.38
CA THR A 21 -8.21 -3.94 -8.57
C THR A 21 -7.85 -4.27 -10.01
N MET A 22 -7.22 -5.42 -10.22
CA MET A 22 -7.01 -6.01 -11.55
C MET A 22 -7.88 -7.25 -11.75
N ALA A 23 -8.08 -7.62 -13.03
CA ALA A 23 -8.74 -8.87 -13.39
C ALA A 23 -7.89 -10.11 -13.03
N GLY A 24 -6.56 -9.97 -12.96
CA GLY A 24 -5.61 -11.00 -12.51
C GLY A 24 -4.89 -11.74 -13.63
N GLY A 25 -5.59 -12.12 -14.70
CA GLY A 25 -5.02 -12.99 -15.75
C GLY A 25 -3.96 -12.33 -16.65
N LEU A 26 -3.94 -10.99 -16.74
CA LEU A 26 -3.00 -10.24 -17.58
C LEU A 26 -2.54 -8.98 -16.85
N PHE A 27 -1.25 -8.92 -16.54
CA PHE A 27 -0.59 -7.75 -15.97
C PHE A 27 0.92 -7.84 -16.23
N ALA A 28 1.62 -6.73 -16.03
CA ALA A 28 3.08 -6.68 -16.05
C ALA A 28 3.58 -6.13 -14.71
N ILE A 29 4.61 -6.76 -14.15
CA ILE A 29 5.24 -6.37 -12.89
C ILE A 29 6.74 -6.62 -13.01
N ALA A 30 7.56 -5.76 -12.40
CA ALA A 30 8.99 -6.01 -12.29
C ALA A 30 9.22 -7.27 -11.44
N LYS A 31 10.11 -8.17 -11.90
CA LYS A 31 10.35 -9.46 -11.24
C LYS A 31 10.84 -9.28 -9.81
N GLU A 32 11.73 -8.32 -9.60
CA GLU A 32 12.31 -7.98 -8.31
C GLU A 32 11.21 -7.52 -7.34
N TRP A 33 10.30 -6.66 -7.82
CA TRP A 33 9.17 -6.17 -7.04
C TRP A 33 8.15 -7.27 -6.72
N PHE A 34 7.87 -8.15 -7.69
CA PHE A 34 6.98 -9.30 -7.46
C PHE A 34 7.52 -10.23 -6.36
N ASN A 35 8.83 -10.46 -6.34
CA ASN A 35 9.49 -11.25 -5.30
C ASN A 35 9.48 -10.52 -3.95
N GLU A 36 9.74 -9.21 -3.92
CA GLU A 36 9.73 -8.41 -2.70
C GLU A 36 8.35 -8.37 -2.03
N LEU A 37 7.28 -8.30 -2.83
CA LEU A 37 5.91 -8.40 -2.33
C LEU A 37 5.61 -9.79 -1.72
N GLY A 38 6.39 -10.83 -2.03
CA GLY A 38 6.16 -12.20 -1.58
C GLY A 38 5.42 -13.07 -2.59
N THR A 39 5.49 -12.76 -3.90
CA THR A 39 4.89 -13.55 -4.99
C THR A 39 3.39 -13.74 -4.85
N TYR A 40 2.81 -14.93 -5.03
CA TYR A 40 1.41 -15.21 -4.69
C TYR A 40 1.32 -15.93 -3.35
N ASP A 41 0.15 -15.85 -2.70
CA ASP A 41 -0.19 -16.74 -1.59
C ASP A 41 -0.25 -18.19 -2.07
N LEU A 42 0.73 -19.01 -1.66
CA LEU A 42 0.92 -20.37 -2.16
C LEU A 42 -0.13 -21.36 -1.65
N ASP A 43 -0.91 -21.01 -0.63
CA ASP A 43 -2.02 -21.86 -0.16
C ASP A 43 -3.36 -21.52 -0.84
N MET A 44 -3.38 -20.55 -1.77
CA MET A 44 -4.53 -20.36 -2.65
C MET A 44 -4.64 -21.51 -3.65
N GLU A 45 -5.86 -21.99 -3.83
CA GLU A 45 -6.11 -23.17 -4.64
C GLU A 45 -6.74 -22.81 -5.99
N VAL A 46 -6.23 -23.43 -7.06
CA VAL A 46 -6.79 -23.48 -8.42
C VAL A 46 -7.09 -22.12 -9.05
N TRP A 47 -8.15 -21.43 -8.62
CA TRP A 47 -8.62 -20.20 -9.24
C TRP A 47 -9.52 -19.36 -8.31
N GLY A 48 -9.33 -18.04 -8.36
CA GLY A 48 -10.20 -17.04 -7.78
C GLY A 48 -9.64 -16.45 -6.50
N GLY A 49 -9.78 -15.13 -6.32
CA GLY A 49 -9.33 -14.40 -5.13
C GLY A 49 -7.90 -13.88 -5.21
N GLU A 50 -7.03 -14.49 -6.03
CA GLU A 50 -5.63 -14.09 -6.19
C GLU A 50 -5.48 -12.68 -6.78
N ASN A 51 -6.41 -12.30 -7.64
CA ASN A 51 -6.47 -10.98 -8.24
C ASN A 51 -6.80 -9.90 -7.19
N LEU A 52 -7.66 -10.21 -6.21
CA LEU A 52 -8.00 -9.31 -5.11
C LEU A 52 -6.84 -9.20 -4.11
N GLU A 53 -6.27 -10.33 -3.70
CA GLU A 53 -5.13 -10.37 -2.79
C GLU A 53 -3.96 -9.54 -3.31
N MET A 54 -3.53 -9.79 -4.54
CA MET A 54 -2.42 -9.03 -5.14
C MET A 54 -2.77 -7.55 -5.28
N SER A 55 -4.03 -7.22 -5.62
CA SER A 55 -4.45 -5.82 -5.73
C SER A 55 -4.37 -5.09 -4.41
N PHE A 56 -4.88 -5.70 -3.34
CA PHE A 56 -4.83 -5.13 -1.99
C PHE A 56 -3.40 -4.99 -1.50
N ARG A 57 -2.58 -6.02 -1.71
CA ARG A 57 -1.16 -6.00 -1.33
C ARG A 57 -0.40 -4.90 -2.06
N VAL A 58 -0.51 -4.81 -3.39
CA VAL A 58 0.18 -3.77 -4.17
C VAL A 58 -0.17 -2.38 -3.64
N TRP A 59 -1.46 -2.07 -3.44
CA TRP A 59 -1.88 -0.76 -2.95
C TRP A 59 -1.45 -0.50 -1.49
N GLN A 60 -1.62 -1.47 -0.60
CA GLN A 60 -1.33 -1.30 0.83
C GLN A 60 0.17 -1.37 1.15
N CYS A 61 1.00 -1.86 0.22
CA CYS A 61 2.45 -1.93 0.34
C CYS A 61 3.19 -0.88 -0.51
N GLY A 62 2.51 0.20 -0.93
CA GLY A 62 3.14 1.37 -1.55
C GLY A 62 3.32 1.32 -3.08
N GLY A 63 2.70 0.35 -3.75
CA GLY A 63 2.62 0.29 -5.21
C GLY A 63 1.36 0.95 -5.78
N SER A 64 1.19 0.84 -7.10
CA SER A 64 -0.04 1.23 -7.80
C SER A 64 -0.44 0.16 -8.81
N LEU A 65 -1.73 0.12 -9.15
CA LEU A 65 -2.28 -0.67 -10.24
C LEU A 65 -2.85 0.24 -11.32
N GLU A 66 -2.47 0.00 -12.57
CA GLU A 66 -2.81 0.87 -13.69
C GLU A 66 -3.29 0.07 -14.90
N ILE A 67 -4.32 0.57 -15.56
CA ILE A 67 -4.77 0.12 -16.87
C ILE A 67 -4.15 1.07 -17.91
N LEU A 68 -3.44 0.50 -18.89
CA LEU A 68 -2.77 1.24 -19.95
C LEU A 68 -3.60 1.17 -21.24
N PRO A 69 -4.31 2.25 -21.65
CA PRO A 69 -5.19 2.21 -22.84
C PRO A 69 -4.47 1.90 -24.16
N CYS A 70 -3.16 2.15 -24.24
CA CYS A 70 -2.35 1.83 -25.42
C CYS A 70 -1.92 0.36 -25.49
N SER A 71 -1.94 -0.38 -24.38
CA SER A 71 -1.64 -1.81 -24.35
C SER A 71 -2.93 -2.61 -24.47
N ARG A 72 -3.08 -3.34 -25.58
CA ARG A 72 -4.32 -4.08 -25.90
C ARG A 72 -4.01 -5.56 -26.08
N VAL A 73 -4.65 -6.40 -25.28
CA VAL A 73 -4.58 -7.86 -25.38
C VAL A 73 -6.00 -8.41 -25.38
N GLY A 74 -6.31 -9.26 -26.36
CA GLY A 74 -7.60 -9.95 -26.45
C GLY A 74 -7.65 -11.15 -25.51
N HIS A 75 -8.76 -11.29 -24.76
CA HIS A 75 -9.01 -12.45 -23.91
C HIS A 75 -10.32 -13.15 -24.35
N VAL A 76 -10.28 -14.47 -24.56
CA VAL A 76 -11.45 -15.26 -24.92
C VAL A 76 -12.26 -15.59 -23.66
N PHE A 77 -13.34 -14.87 -23.43
CA PHE A 77 -14.23 -15.12 -22.30
C PHE A 77 -14.99 -16.44 -22.48
N ARG A 78 -15.01 -17.25 -21.41
CA ARG A 78 -15.72 -18.54 -21.36
C ARG A 78 -16.85 -18.45 -20.35
N LYS A 79 -17.96 -19.15 -20.60
CA LYS A 79 -19.11 -19.22 -19.69
C LYS A 79 -18.91 -20.18 -18.51
N LYS A 80 -17.98 -21.14 -18.64
CA LYS A 80 -17.70 -22.17 -17.63
C LYS A 80 -16.20 -22.44 -17.57
N HIS A 81 -15.72 -22.79 -16.38
CA HIS A 81 -14.34 -23.22 -16.19
C HIS A 81 -14.12 -24.60 -16.82
N PRO A 82 -13.00 -24.82 -17.52
CA PRO A 82 -12.68 -26.11 -18.15
C PRO A 82 -12.01 -27.10 -17.18
N TYR A 83 -11.84 -26.74 -15.90
CA TYR A 83 -11.10 -27.52 -14.90
C TYR A 83 -12.02 -27.99 -13.77
N THR A 84 -11.63 -29.08 -13.11
CA THR A 84 -12.28 -29.63 -11.94
C THR A 84 -11.79 -28.94 -10.66
N PHE A 85 -12.70 -28.67 -9.73
CA PHE A 85 -12.39 -28.04 -8.45
C PHE A 85 -12.56 -29.06 -7.33
N PRO A 86 -11.50 -29.40 -6.56
CA PRO A 86 -11.63 -30.23 -5.38
C PRO A 86 -12.61 -29.60 -4.38
N GLY A 87 -13.66 -30.32 -3.99
CA GLY A 87 -14.70 -29.75 -3.10
C GLY A 87 -15.62 -28.71 -3.73
N GLY A 88 -15.57 -28.52 -5.06
CA GLY A 88 -16.43 -27.61 -5.80
C GLY A 88 -15.91 -26.17 -5.91
N SER A 89 -16.21 -25.51 -7.04
CA SER A 89 -15.69 -24.18 -7.35
C SER A 89 -16.10 -23.11 -6.33
N GLY A 90 -17.29 -23.24 -5.75
CA GLY A 90 -17.77 -22.32 -4.72
C GLY A 90 -16.94 -22.37 -3.44
N ASN A 91 -16.49 -23.55 -3.01
CA ASN A 91 -15.69 -23.71 -1.79
C ASN A 91 -14.28 -23.17 -2.01
N VAL A 92 -13.63 -23.52 -3.13
CA VAL A 92 -12.30 -23.02 -3.50
C VAL A 92 -12.30 -21.49 -3.61
N PHE A 93 -13.29 -20.92 -4.30
CA PHE A 93 -13.40 -19.47 -4.45
C PHE A 93 -13.59 -18.76 -3.11
N GLN A 94 -14.43 -19.31 -2.22
CA GLN A 94 -14.65 -18.76 -0.89
C GLN A 94 -13.43 -18.92 0.01
N LYS A 95 -12.70 -20.05 -0.07
CA LYS A 95 -11.44 -20.25 0.64
C LYS A 95 -10.45 -19.16 0.28
N ASN A 96 -10.13 -18.99 -1.00
CA ASN A 96 -9.14 -18.01 -1.44
C ASN A 96 -9.57 -16.57 -1.14
N THR A 97 -10.84 -16.23 -1.40
CA THR A 97 -11.37 -14.89 -1.10
C THR A 97 -11.33 -14.60 0.40
N ARG A 98 -11.61 -15.61 1.24
CA ARG A 98 -11.50 -15.48 2.69
C ARG A 98 -10.05 -15.27 3.13
N ARG A 99 -9.08 -16.01 2.58
CA ARG A 99 -7.65 -15.77 2.86
C ARG A 99 -7.25 -14.32 2.58
N ALA A 100 -7.64 -13.79 1.41
CA ALA A 100 -7.39 -12.39 1.07
C ALA A 100 -8.06 -11.42 2.06
N ALA A 101 -9.31 -11.68 2.44
CA ALA A 101 -10.06 -10.84 3.36
C ALA A 101 -9.49 -10.85 4.79
N GLU A 102 -9.09 -12.00 5.30
CA GLU A 102 -8.52 -12.13 6.65
C GLU A 102 -7.20 -11.39 6.80
N VAL A 103 -6.38 -11.32 5.74
CA VAL A 103 -5.08 -10.64 5.75
C VAL A 103 -5.19 -9.14 5.44
N TRP A 104 -6.02 -8.75 4.46
CA TRP A 104 -5.94 -7.43 3.84
C TRP A 104 -7.12 -6.50 4.12
N MET A 105 -8.23 -7.00 4.65
CA MET A 105 -9.45 -6.19 4.82
C MET A 105 -9.73 -5.77 6.26
N ASP A 106 -8.88 -6.13 7.22
CA ASP A 106 -9.02 -5.75 8.64
C ASP A 106 -10.48 -5.95 9.12
N GLU A 107 -11.15 -4.91 9.61
CA GLU A 107 -12.56 -4.95 10.06
C GLU A 107 -13.56 -5.04 8.89
N TYR A 108 -13.19 -4.54 7.71
CA TYR A 108 -14.05 -4.53 6.51
C TYR A 108 -14.36 -5.92 5.99
N LYS A 109 -13.61 -6.96 6.39
CA LYS A 109 -13.98 -8.35 6.12
C LYS A 109 -15.37 -8.70 6.65
N GLY A 110 -15.86 -7.99 7.67
CA GLY A 110 -17.23 -8.10 8.17
C GLY A 110 -18.30 -7.85 7.09
N ILE A 111 -18.03 -6.93 6.14
CA ILE A 111 -18.92 -6.66 5.00
C ILE A 111 -18.96 -7.86 4.06
N TYR A 112 -17.79 -8.42 3.73
CA TYR A 112 -17.69 -9.63 2.91
C TYR A 112 -18.45 -10.80 3.55
N LEU A 113 -18.18 -11.08 4.83
CA LEU A 113 -18.82 -12.18 5.56
C LEU A 113 -20.33 -11.96 5.77
N LYS A 114 -20.81 -10.72 5.76
CA LYS A 114 -22.24 -10.40 5.76
C LYS A 114 -22.90 -10.71 4.43
N ASN A 115 -22.25 -10.36 3.32
CA ASN A 115 -22.77 -10.57 1.96
C ASN A 115 -22.60 -12.02 1.46
N VAL A 116 -21.61 -12.75 1.99
CA VAL A 116 -21.37 -14.17 1.69
C VAL A 116 -21.32 -14.97 3.00
N PRO A 117 -22.48 -15.23 3.65
CA PRO A 117 -22.52 -15.86 4.98
C PRO A 117 -21.88 -17.24 5.05
N SER A 118 -21.94 -18.02 3.96
CA SER A 118 -21.36 -19.36 3.87
C SER A 118 -19.84 -19.36 4.06
N ALA A 119 -19.16 -18.27 3.68
CA ALA A 119 -17.72 -18.15 3.79
C ALA A 119 -17.23 -18.20 5.24
N ARG A 120 -18.08 -17.86 6.23
CA ARG A 120 -17.75 -17.96 7.67
C ARG A 120 -17.38 -19.37 8.11
N PHE A 121 -17.90 -20.39 7.43
CA PHE A 121 -17.72 -21.79 7.79
C PHE A 121 -16.67 -22.51 6.91
N VAL A 122 -16.14 -21.83 5.90
CA VAL A 122 -15.11 -22.39 5.03
C VAL A 122 -13.78 -22.43 5.75
N ASN A 123 -13.13 -23.59 5.79
CA ASN A 123 -11.75 -23.70 6.28
C ASN A 123 -10.80 -23.05 5.26
N TYR A 124 -10.05 -22.05 5.71
CA TYR A 124 -9.14 -21.26 4.88
C TYR A 124 -7.66 -21.51 5.19
N GLY A 125 -7.35 -22.45 6.09
CA GLY A 125 -5.99 -22.78 6.51
C GLY A 125 -5.33 -21.69 7.36
N GLU A 126 -4.02 -21.83 7.59
CA GLU A 126 -3.22 -20.81 8.26
C GLU A 126 -3.05 -19.60 7.35
N ILE A 127 -3.23 -18.39 7.90
CA ILE A 127 -3.08 -17.15 7.13
C ILE A 127 -1.65 -16.61 7.29
N PRO A 128 -1.00 -16.17 6.20
CA PRO A 128 0.26 -15.47 6.30
C PRO A 128 0.05 -14.20 7.11
N LYS A 129 1.01 -13.87 7.97
CA LYS A 129 1.03 -12.55 8.61
C LYS A 129 1.15 -11.52 7.51
N LYS A 130 0.31 -10.49 7.54
CA LYS A 130 0.43 -9.33 6.67
C LYS A 130 1.87 -8.83 6.75
N SER A 131 2.63 -9.02 5.66
CA SER A 131 3.98 -8.47 5.56
C SER A 131 3.79 -6.96 5.43
N ASN A 132 3.94 -6.25 6.53
CA ASN A 132 4.08 -4.81 6.48
C ASN A 132 5.35 -4.56 5.67
N GLY A 133 5.23 -4.15 4.40
CA GLY A 133 6.35 -3.57 3.67
C GLY A 133 7.09 -2.64 4.61
N ARG A 134 8.41 -2.80 4.72
CA ARG A 134 9.22 -2.33 5.87
C ARG A 134 8.83 -0.92 6.29
N SER A 135 8.05 -0.81 7.37
CA SER A 135 7.68 0.46 7.98
C SER A 135 8.84 0.89 8.88
N PHE A 136 9.44 2.05 8.60
CA PHE A 136 10.53 2.59 9.42
C PHE A 136 9.95 3.52 10.47
N GLN A 137 9.98 3.14 11.74
CA GLN A 137 9.67 4.04 12.84
C GLN A 137 10.95 4.71 13.35
N MET A 138 11.00 6.05 13.30
CA MET A 138 12.07 6.80 13.96
C MET A 138 11.79 6.79 15.46
N LYS A 139 12.55 5.98 16.19
CA LYS A 139 12.34 5.70 17.61
C LYS A 139 13.60 6.03 18.42
N PHE A 140 13.40 6.65 19.58
CA PHE A 140 14.44 6.81 20.61
C PHE A 140 13.86 6.37 21.96
N GLY A 141 14.33 5.24 22.49
CA GLY A 141 13.72 4.64 23.69
C GLY A 141 12.25 4.28 23.46
N ASN A 142 11.31 4.79 24.25
CA ASN A 142 9.86 4.59 24.03
C ASN A 142 9.19 5.77 23.29
N LEU A 143 9.98 6.65 22.68
CA LEU A 143 9.48 7.81 21.95
C LEU A 143 9.55 7.58 20.44
N CYS A 144 8.50 7.97 19.74
CA CYS A 144 8.37 7.92 18.29
C CYS A 144 8.28 9.35 17.76
N LEU A 145 8.85 9.59 16.57
CA LEU A 145 8.60 10.83 15.85
C LEU A 145 7.11 10.98 15.56
N ASP A 146 6.55 12.14 15.91
CA ASP A 146 5.13 12.44 15.93
C ASP A 146 4.90 13.80 15.24
N SER A 147 4.01 13.87 14.25
CA SER A 147 3.64 15.16 13.63
C SER A 147 2.86 16.07 14.57
N MET A 148 2.39 15.56 15.71
CA MET A 148 1.65 16.26 16.76
C MET A 148 0.37 16.95 16.23
N ALA A 149 -0.19 16.46 15.10
CA ALA A 149 -1.28 17.08 14.35
C ALA A 149 -1.00 18.55 13.95
N ARG A 150 0.28 18.89 13.78
CA ARG A 150 0.73 20.23 13.44
C ARG A 150 0.58 20.55 11.96
N LYS A 151 0.55 21.85 11.64
CA LYS A 151 0.33 22.37 10.27
C LYS A 151 1.65 22.55 9.52
N GLU A 152 1.56 22.98 8.26
CA GLU A 152 2.72 23.32 7.44
C GLU A 152 3.66 24.31 8.15
N ASN A 153 4.97 24.06 8.03
CA ASN A 153 6.06 24.82 8.63
C ASN A 153 6.12 24.78 10.16
N GLU A 154 5.47 23.80 10.78
CA GLU A 154 5.61 23.52 12.20
C GLU A 154 6.53 22.32 12.44
N GLN A 155 7.17 22.30 13.60
CA GLN A 155 8.14 21.27 13.98
C GLN A 155 7.42 19.99 14.45
N PRO A 156 7.77 18.81 13.92
CA PRO A 156 7.34 17.55 14.53
C PRO A 156 7.98 17.39 15.92
N GLY A 157 7.39 16.55 16.75
CA GLY A 157 7.85 16.25 18.09
C GLY A 157 8.20 14.77 18.28
N MET A 158 8.66 14.44 19.47
CA MET A 158 8.78 13.05 19.93
C MET A 158 7.68 12.80 20.95
N PHE A 159 6.91 11.72 20.78
CA PHE A 159 5.83 11.35 21.71
C PHE A 159 5.87 9.86 22.02
N THR A 160 5.24 9.43 23.11
CA THR A 160 5.21 8.02 23.51
C THR A 160 4.65 7.15 22.39
N CYS A 161 5.44 6.16 21.96
CA CYS A 161 5.05 5.22 20.92
C CYS A 161 3.77 4.48 21.33
N HIS A 162 2.67 4.71 20.64
CA HIS A 162 1.38 4.08 20.94
C HIS A 162 0.96 3.00 19.92
N GLY A 163 1.70 2.82 18.82
CA GLY A 163 1.50 1.72 17.86
C GLY A 163 0.19 1.76 17.06
N THR A 164 -0.63 2.81 17.22
CA THR A 164 -1.91 2.98 16.52
C THR A 164 -1.80 3.76 15.21
N GLY A 165 -0.61 4.26 14.84
CA GLY A 165 -0.38 5.02 13.62
C GLY A 165 -0.76 6.50 13.73
N GLY A 166 -1.40 7.05 12.70
CA GLY A 166 -1.79 8.46 12.66
C GLY A 166 -0.57 9.39 12.64
N ASN A 167 -0.42 10.20 13.68
CA ASN A 167 0.69 11.13 13.80
C ASN A 167 2.04 10.44 14.09
N GLN A 168 2.05 9.16 14.50
CA GLN A 168 3.25 8.38 14.90
C GLN A 168 3.61 7.18 13.99
N LEU A 169 3.24 7.24 12.71
CA LEU A 169 3.53 6.24 11.67
C LEU A 169 2.65 4.96 11.62
N ARG A 170 2.03 4.78 10.44
CA ARG A 170 1.77 3.49 9.75
C ARG A 170 2.16 3.65 8.26
N THR A 171 2.10 2.55 7.49
CA THR A 171 2.42 2.44 6.04
C THR A 171 1.60 3.37 5.12
N ASP A 172 0.64 4.11 5.66
CA ASP A 172 -0.21 5.10 5.00
C ASP A 172 0.15 6.56 5.34
N THR A 173 1.09 6.80 6.25
CA THR A 173 1.52 8.15 6.63
C THR A 173 2.99 8.40 6.36
N MET A 174 3.95 7.82 7.10
CA MET A 174 5.40 8.05 6.88
C MET A 174 6.02 7.05 5.92
N VAL A 175 6.18 7.47 4.66
CA VAL A 175 6.72 6.63 3.58
C VAL A 175 8.08 7.17 3.18
N ILE A 176 9.08 6.27 3.12
CA ILE A 176 10.28 6.54 2.32
C ILE A 176 9.89 6.32 0.87
N GLU A 177 9.66 7.39 0.15
CA GLU A 177 9.39 7.30 -1.28
C GLU A 177 10.67 6.90 -2.01
N LYS A 178 10.55 6.27 -3.18
CA LYS A 178 11.73 5.85 -4.00
C LYS A 178 12.66 7.01 -4.37
N ASN A 179 12.18 8.23 -4.27
CA ASN A 179 12.93 9.45 -4.51
C ASN A 179 13.69 9.94 -3.24
N GLY A 180 13.57 9.25 -2.10
CA GLY A 180 14.21 9.60 -0.84
C GLY A 180 13.41 10.57 0.04
N TRP A 181 12.16 10.88 -0.27
CA TRP A 181 11.34 11.69 0.64
C TRP A 181 10.88 10.90 1.84
N LEU A 182 10.74 11.57 2.97
CA LEU A 182 10.02 11.09 4.14
C LEU A 182 8.73 11.92 4.27
N SER A 183 7.64 11.43 3.68
CA SER A 183 6.37 12.17 3.61
C SER A 183 5.42 11.67 4.69
N GLN A 184 4.61 12.53 5.34
CA GLN A 184 3.53 12.23 6.28
C GLN A 184 2.28 13.05 5.96
N GLY A 185 1.15 12.41 5.66
CA GLY A 185 -0.11 13.13 5.42
C GLY A 185 -0.05 14.12 4.25
N GLY A 186 0.81 13.86 3.25
CA GLY A 186 1.06 14.75 2.11
C GLY A 186 2.13 15.83 2.32
N MET A 187 2.74 15.89 3.51
CA MET A 187 3.83 16.82 3.83
C MET A 187 5.17 16.09 3.88
N CYS A 188 6.26 16.71 3.42
CA CYS A 188 7.60 16.17 3.48
C CYS A 188 8.38 16.73 4.66
N LEU A 189 9.08 15.85 5.36
CA LEU A 189 10.04 16.24 6.37
C LEU A 189 11.20 16.99 5.70
N THR A 190 11.40 18.25 6.10
CA THR A 190 12.26 19.22 5.43
C THR A 190 13.24 19.81 6.44
N LEU A 191 14.53 19.86 6.06
CA LEU A 191 15.52 20.65 6.78
C LEU A 191 15.48 22.10 6.29
N ASN A 192 15.33 23.05 7.21
CA ASN A 192 15.38 24.47 6.91
C ASN A 192 16.46 25.14 7.77
N GLN A 193 17.33 25.92 7.15
CA GLN A 193 18.39 26.62 7.87
C GLN A 193 17.82 27.88 8.52
N LEU A 194 18.06 28.06 9.82
CA LEU A 194 17.78 29.31 10.49
C LEU A 194 18.68 30.40 9.93
N LYS A 195 18.08 31.54 9.60
CA LYS A 195 18.79 32.73 9.09
C LYS A 195 19.38 33.59 10.21
N ASP A 196 19.55 33.02 11.40
CA ASP A 196 20.15 33.69 12.55
C ASP A 196 21.66 33.47 12.59
N ALA A 197 22.31 34.01 13.62
CA ALA A 197 23.76 33.94 13.77
C ALA A 197 24.27 32.54 14.17
N SER A 198 23.39 31.60 14.56
CA SER A 198 23.82 30.24 14.93
C SER A 198 23.95 29.33 13.72
N GLY A 199 23.20 29.60 12.65
CA GLY A 199 23.19 28.76 11.44
C GLY A 199 22.60 27.38 11.68
N ASP A 200 21.82 27.22 12.75
CA ASP A 200 21.20 25.96 13.14
C ASP A 200 20.15 25.50 12.12
N TRP A 201 19.88 24.19 12.11
CA TRP A 201 18.90 23.58 11.22
C TRP A 201 17.64 23.20 11.99
N LEU A 202 16.49 23.52 11.41
CA LEU A 202 15.19 23.10 11.90
C LEU A 202 14.59 22.03 11.02
N LEU A 203 14.01 21.03 11.69
CA LEU A 203 13.21 20.01 11.05
C LEU A 203 11.75 20.44 11.05
N LEU A 204 11.14 20.51 9.88
CA LEU A 204 9.77 20.99 9.69
C LEU A 204 9.00 20.09 8.73
N GLY A 205 7.69 20.01 8.88
CA GLY A 205 6.83 19.47 7.82
C GLY A 205 6.48 20.56 6.81
N SER A 206 6.77 20.38 5.53
CA SER A 206 6.39 21.34 4.47
C SER A 206 5.84 20.63 3.23
N ASN A 207 5.30 21.36 2.25
CA ASN A 207 4.86 20.75 1.00
C ASN A 207 6.03 20.04 0.26
N CYS A 208 5.76 18.85 -0.28
CA CYS A 208 6.76 18.05 -1.00
C CYS A 208 7.15 18.70 -2.34
N GLN A 209 8.45 18.90 -2.58
CA GLN A 209 9.02 19.58 -3.75
C GLN A 209 10.14 18.74 -4.37
N VAL A 210 10.00 18.39 -5.67
CA VAL A 210 10.86 17.40 -6.35
C VAL A 210 12.31 17.87 -6.47
N ASP A 211 12.50 19.17 -6.57
CA ASP A 211 13.78 19.88 -6.67
C ASP A 211 14.37 20.29 -5.31
N ASN A 212 13.64 20.14 -4.21
CA ASN A 212 14.14 20.48 -2.89
C ASN A 212 15.01 19.36 -2.29
N GLY A 213 16.33 19.53 -2.40
CA GLY A 213 17.30 18.60 -1.83
C GLY A 213 17.22 18.45 -0.30
N ALA A 214 16.69 19.45 0.41
CA ALA A 214 16.55 19.41 1.87
C ALA A 214 15.39 18.52 2.35
N GLN A 215 14.65 17.90 1.43
CA GLN A 215 13.62 16.90 1.69
C GLN A 215 14.10 15.47 1.40
N ARG A 216 15.36 15.29 0.98
CA ARG A 216 15.94 13.99 0.60
C ARG A 216 16.65 13.36 1.81
N TRP A 217 16.21 12.18 2.18
CA TRP A 217 16.72 11.39 3.31
C TRP A 217 17.31 10.08 2.82
N VAL A 218 18.47 9.73 3.38
CA VAL A 218 19.13 8.44 3.16
C VAL A 218 19.21 7.73 4.51
N PHE A 219 18.73 6.49 4.56
CA PHE A 219 18.77 5.67 5.76
C PHE A 219 19.77 4.55 5.57
N GLU A 220 20.84 4.57 6.34
CA GLU A 220 21.84 3.52 6.38
C GLU A 220 21.65 2.67 7.63
N LYS A 221 21.50 1.34 7.46
CA LYS A 221 21.52 0.43 8.61
C LYS A 221 22.97 0.33 9.08
N LEU A 222 23.28 0.98 10.21
CA LEU A 222 24.57 0.80 10.87
C LEU A 222 24.65 -0.60 11.50
N ALA A 223 25.77 -1.28 11.30
CA ALA A 223 25.99 -2.66 11.78
C ALA A 223 25.94 -2.82 13.31
N THR A 224 25.91 -1.71 14.05
CA THR A 224 26.00 -1.65 15.52
C THR A 224 24.66 -1.44 16.22
N PHE A 225 23.55 -1.38 15.47
CA PHE A 225 22.20 -1.20 16.02
C PHE A 225 21.36 -2.45 15.73
N ASP A 226 21.19 -3.29 16.76
CA ASP A 226 20.26 -4.43 16.82
C ASP A 226 19.15 -4.15 17.84
#